data_AF-A0A5C6GDQ2-F1
#
_entry.id   AF-A0A5C6GDQ2-F1
#
_cell.length_a   1.000
_cell.length_b   1.000
_cell.length_c   1.000
_cell.angle_alpha   90.00
_cell.angle_beta   90.00
_cell.angle_gamma   90.00
#
_symmetry.space_group_name_H-M   'P 1'
#
loop_
_entity.id
_entity.type
_entity.pdbx_description
1 polymer ?
#
loop_
_entity_poly.entity_id
_entity_poly.type
_entity_poly.pdbx_seq_one_letter_code
_entity_poly.pdbx_strand_id
1 'polypeptide(L)'
;MALSVRDLEKWWLSSGFDYLLDLVDVDSLGLGRQQVGFIQAIQRRLRTFDGLGSIYARICKDISPLTPSSPTASPRRWLSEATGKVFKRVEDGGLDHERAFEGLTMLEQVEIHRLRLVNATMLAKNTSSSGDSSTQLIEALHYQATERYRMLQLGFRSHCLMSFLPQSDIARSDAARIMARLNALFPPECTSLAEDGLDLAPCTAGLRDSIRLHVFEYLMITDTISVENWQAFDAKFTSWCSIPVYDDCRSLLLRYSEEFKKLEYICLDALPTIKVQCVAALEQNSLSMLSCLASLDSSENLDMIRATCAPSNIVTFETSTIEDVAFKSRRYLEECIAFFASDKHFPPLLKGMPGREMSASKTDGAAFAMDFTAPDVLIYPDDLSETEFHIHPLAINLGLTGDEMAQSGLVLPKERSSRTF
;
A
#
# COMPACT_ATOMS: atom_id res chain seq x y z
N MET A 1 13.91 -7.50 1.92
CA MET A 1 13.36 -8.38 0.86
C MET A 1 11.88 -8.64 1.10
N ALA A 2 11.01 -8.25 0.16
CA ALA A 2 9.57 -8.54 0.23
C ALA A 2 9.29 -10.05 0.03
N LEU A 3 8.41 -10.62 0.84
CA LEU A 3 7.99 -12.02 0.72
C LEU A 3 7.14 -12.18 -0.56
N SER A 4 7.49 -13.11 -1.43
CA SER A 4 6.71 -13.34 -2.66
C SER A 4 5.39 -14.04 -2.35
N VAL A 5 4.36 -13.73 -3.15
CA VAL A 5 3.03 -14.38 -3.03
C VAL A 5 3.14 -15.92 -3.12
N ARG A 6 4.02 -16.43 -3.97
CA ARG A 6 4.26 -17.88 -4.13
C ARG A 6 4.91 -18.51 -2.90
N ASP A 7 5.89 -17.85 -2.29
CA ASP A 7 6.56 -18.39 -1.10
C ASP A 7 5.60 -18.41 0.09
N LEU A 8 4.75 -17.38 0.21
CA LEU A 8 3.68 -17.34 1.20
C LEU A 8 2.68 -18.47 1.00
N GLU A 9 2.21 -18.72 -0.22
CA GLU A 9 1.29 -19.83 -0.51
C GLU A 9 1.89 -21.17 -0.08
N LYS A 10 3.15 -21.41 -0.49
CA LYS A 10 3.85 -22.65 -0.15
C LYS A 10 3.99 -22.83 1.36
N TRP A 11 4.32 -21.77 2.09
CA TRP A 11 4.46 -21.85 3.55
C TRP A 11 3.11 -22.13 4.22
N TRP A 12 2.04 -21.43 3.82
CA TRP A 12 0.70 -21.63 4.38
C TRP A 12 0.12 -23.02 4.07
N LEU A 13 0.41 -23.58 2.89
CA LEU A 13 0.02 -24.94 2.52
C LEU A 13 0.90 -26.04 3.15
N SER A 14 1.96 -25.67 3.87
CA SER A 14 2.86 -26.60 4.55
C SER A 14 2.96 -26.28 6.05
N SER A 15 4.03 -25.62 6.49
CA SER A 15 4.32 -25.29 7.88
C SER A 15 3.21 -24.50 8.59
N GLY A 16 2.44 -23.71 7.82
CA GLY A 16 1.36 -22.89 8.32
C GLY A 16 -0.01 -23.59 8.39
N PHE A 17 -0.15 -24.80 7.83
CA PHE A 17 -1.46 -25.36 7.53
C PHE A 17 -2.28 -25.72 8.78
N ASP A 18 -1.63 -26.22 9.83
CA ASP A 18 -2.30 -26.59 11.08
C ASP A 18 -2.94 -25.37 11.77
N TYR A 19 -2.29 -24.21 11.72
CA TYR A 19 -2.88 -22.95 12.22
C TYR A 19 -4.18 -22.60 11.49
N LEU A 20 -4.26 -22.92 10.20
CA LEU A 20 -5.45 -22.68 9.38
C LEU A 20 -6.55 -23.69 9.68
N LEU A 21 -6.21 -24.96 9.89
CA LEU A 21 -7.16 -25.96 10.35
C LEU A 21 -7.82 -25.53 11.66
N ASP A 22 -7.04 -25.02 12.60
CA ASP A 22 -7.55 -24.49 13.87
C ASP A 22 -8.38 -23.22 13.67
N LEU A 23 -8.01 -22.34 12.74
CA LEU A 23 -8.76 -21.13 12.44
C LEU A 23 -10.17 -21.43 11.91
N VAL A 24 -10.29 -22.41 11.00
CA VAL A 24 -11.57 -22.76 10.35
C VAL A 24 -12.45 -23.71 11.15
N ASP A 25 -12.02 -24.10 12.36
CA ASP A 25 -12.76 -25.01 13.23
C ASP A 25 -13.96 -24.30 13.90
N VAL A 26 -15.10 -24.29 13.23
CA VAL A 26 -16.33 -23.65 13.76
C VAL A 26 -16.89 -24.38 14.99
N ASP A 27 -16.66 -25.70 15.11
CA ASP A 27 -17.19 -26.50 16.22
C ASP A 27 -16.57 -26.07 17.54
N SER A 28 -15.31 -25.61 17.51
CA SER A 28 -14.62 -25.10 18.68
C SER A 28 -15.18 -23.78 19.22
N LEU A 29 -16.11 -23.11 18.52
CA LEU A 29 -16.73 -21.87 18.98
C LEU A 29 -17.83 -22.10 20.02
N GLY A 30 -18.36 -23.33 20.11
CA GLY A 30 -19.50 -23.64 20.97
C GLY A 30 -20.80 -22.91 20.57
N LEU A 31 -20.83 -22.34 19.35
CA LEU A 31 -21.97 -21.62 18.79
C LEU A 31 -22.41 -22.26 17.48
N GLY A 32 -23.71 -22.45 17.32
CA GLY A 32 -24.29 -22.88 16.04
C GLY A 32 -24.30 -21.74 15.02
N ARG A 33 -24.17 -22.07 13.73
CA ARG A 33 -24.13 -21.09 12.62
C ARG A 33 -25.36 -20.17 12.53
N GLN A 34 -26.51 -20.68 12.97
CA GLN A 34 -27.78 -19.94 12.99
C GLN A 34 -27.97 -19.11 14.28
N GLN A 35 -27.08 -19.23 15.26
CA GLN A 35 -27.22 -18.54 16.54
C GLN A 35 -26.80 -17.07 16.40
N VAL A 36 -27.55 -16.20 17.08
CA VAL A 36 -27.19 -14.79 17.22
C VAL A 36 -25.81 -14.68 17.88
N GLY A 37 -24.92 -13.88 17.30
CA GLY A 37 -23.54 -13.74 17.80
C GLY A 37 -22.51 -14.58 17.03
N PHE A 38 -22.94 -15.55 16.20
CA PHE A 38 -22.02 -16.40 15.44
C PHE A 38 -21.11 -15.59 14.52
N ILE A 39 -21.68 -14.67 13.72
CA ILE A 39 -20.93 -13.78 12.83
C ILE A 39 -19.89 -12.97 13.60
N GLN A 40 -20.29 -12.36 14.73
CA GLN A 40 -19.39 -11.57 15.57
C GLN A 40 -18.26 -12.44 16.14
N ALA A 41 -18.54 -13.70 16.47
CA ALA A 41 -17.56 -14.65 16.99
C ALA A 41 -16.52 -15.03 15.93
N ILE A 42 -16.94 -15.39 14.70
CA ILE A 42 -16.01 -15.73 13.61
C ILE A 42 -15.17 -14.51 13.19
N GLN A 43 -15.77 -13.32 13.08
CA GLN A 43 -15.03 -12.09 12.77
C GLN A 43 -14.00 -11.75 13.87
N ARG A 44 -14.34 -11.99 15.15
CA ARG A 44 -13.37 -11.83 16.24
C ARG A 44 -12.24 -12.84 16.13
N ARG A 45 -12.54 -14.11 15.81
CA ARG A 45 -11.53 -15.15 15.62
C ARG A 45 -10.53 -14.79 14.52
N LEU A 46 -11.02 -14.33 13.36
CA LEU A 46 -10.14 -13.90 12.27
C LEU A 46 -9.25 -12.73 12.69
N ARG A 47 -9.82 -11.70 13.34
CA ARG A 47 -9.02 -10.55 13.81
C ARG A 47 -7.97 -10.94 14.84
N THR A 48 -8.31 -11.85 15.75
CA THR A 48 -7.34 -12.38 16.73
C THR A 48 -6.22 -13.14 16.01
N PHE A 49 -6.57 -13.97 15.03
CA PHE A 49 -5.59 -14.70 14.21
C PHE A 49 -4.67 -13.77 13.43
N ASP A 50 -5.24 -12.76 12.75
CA ASP A 50 -4.49 -11.78 11.96
C ASP A 50 -3.57 -10.92 12.83
N GLY A 51 -3.92 -10.73 14.11
CA GLY A 51 -3.08 -10.05 15.10
C GLY A 51 -1.96 -10.90 15.71
N LEU A 52 -1.84 -12.19 15.36
CA LEU A 52 -0.79 -13.06 15.91
C LEU A 52 0.56 -12.79 15.26
N GLY A 53 1.28 -11.79 15.78
CA GLY A 53 2.63 -11.44 15.32
C GLY A 53 3.66 -12.59 15.42
N SER A 54 3.41 -13.60 16.25
CA SER A 54 4.25 -14.80 16.36
C SER A 54 4.25 -15.66 15.09
N ILE A 55 3.11 -15.75 14.39
CA ILE A 55 2.99 -16.48 13.13
C ILE A 55 3.85 -15.78 12.09
N TYR A 56 3.73 -14.46 11.97
CA TYR A 56 4.51 -13.70 11.00
C TYR A 56 6.01 -13.73 11.28
N ALA A 57 6.42 -13.61 12.55
CA ALA A 57 7.83 -13.76 12.92
C ALA A 57 8.40 -15.12 12.49
N ARG A 58 7.57 -16.18 12.55
CA ARG A 58 7.94 -17.52 12.06
C ARG A 58 8.01 -17.57 10.54
N ILE A 59 7.05 -16.99 9.81
CA ILE A 59 7.09 -16.87 8.34
C ILE A 59 8.40 -16.21 7.90
N CYS A 60 8.74 -15.05 8.49
CA CYS A 60 9.97 -14.35 8.17
C CYS A 60 11.20 -15.21 8.45
N LYS A 61 11.25 -15.91 9.59
CA LYS A 61 12.37 -16.81 9.92
C LYS A 61 12.50 -17.97 8.94
N ASP A 62 11.38 -18.56 8.53
CA ASP A 62 11.35 -19.77 7.70
C ASP A 62 11.62 -19.45 6.21
N ILE A 63 11.22 -18.26 5.73
CA ILE A 63 11.38 -17.85 4.32
C ILE A 63 12.66 -17.03 4.09
N SER A 64 13.20 -16.33 5.11
CA SER A 64 14.47 -15.57 5.00
C SER A 64 15.75 -16.34 4.64
N PRO A 65 15.87 -17.68 4.57
CA PRO A 65 17.13 -18.29 4.16
C PRO A 65 17.35 -18.47 2.64
N LEU A 66 16.41 -18.12 1.74
CA LEU A 66 16.69 -18.25 0.30
C LEU A 66 17.39 -17.00 -0.26
N THR A 67 18.69 -17.17 -0.47
CA THR A 67 19.58 -16.33 -1.28
C THR A 67 18.86 -15.85 -2.55
N PRO A 68 19.02 -14.59 -2.98
CA PRO A 68 18.49 -14.16 -4.27
C PRO A 68 19.03 -15.09 -5.35
N SER A 69 18.16 -15.91 -5.96
CA SER A 69 18.52 -16.63 -7.17
C SER A 69 18.95 -15.58 -8.19
N SER A 70 20.13 -15.78 -8.79
CA SER A 70 20.64 -14.89 -9.83
C SER A 70 19.59 -14.65 -10.93
N PRO A 71 19.59 -13.49 -11.59
CA PRO A 71 18.50 -13.09 -12.45
C PRO A 71 18.56 -13.88 -13.75
N THR A 72 17.76 -14.95 -13.87
CA THR A 72 17.70 -15.72 -15.13
C THR A 72 16.84 -15.04 -16.20
N ALA A 73 16.05 -14.02 -15.86
CA ALA A 73 15.20 -13.30 -16.79
C ALA A 73 15.17 -11.79 -16.51
N SER A 74 15.14 -10.98 -17.57
CA SER A 74 14.96 -9.53 -17.48
C SER A 74 13.52 -9.18 -17.08
N PRO A 75 13.28 -8.04 -16.41
CA PRO A 75 11.93 -7.57 -16.07
C PRO A 75 10.96 -7.56 -17.27
N ARG A 76 11.45 -7.18 -18.46
CA ARG A 76 10.68 -7.23 -19.70
C ARG A 76 10.23 -8.65 -20.08
N ARG A 77 11.07 -9.66 -19.84
CA ARG A 77 10.74 -11.07 -20.12
C ARG A 77 9.67 -11.58 -19.15
N TRP A 78 9.79 -11.26 -17.86
CA TRP A 78 8.74 -11.58 -16.87
C TRP A 78 7.40 -10.92 -17.22
N LEU A 79 7.42 -9.64 -17.58
CA LEU A 79 6.23 -8.91 -17.99
C LEU A 79 5.58 -9.53 -19.24
N SER A 80 6.38 -9.88 -20.25
CA SER A 80 5.90 -10.55 -21.46
C SER A 80 5.32 -11.94 -21.15
N GLU A 81 5.95 -12.68 -20.24
CA GLU A 81 5.51 -14.02 -19.84
C GLU A 81 4.19 -13.97 -19.06
N ALA A 82 4.10 -13.10 -18.06
CA ALA A 82 2.87 -12.89 -17.29
C ALA A 82 1.72 -12.45 -18.21
N THR A 83 1.97 -11.51 -19.12
CA THR A 83 0.94 -10.95 -20.03
C THR A 83 0.50 -11.94 -21.12
N GLY A 84 1.42 -12.77 -21.61
CA GLY A 84 1.20 -13.66 -22.76
C GLY A 84 0.81 -15.08 -22.39
N LYS A 85 1.19 -15.56 -21.21
CA LYS A 85 0.97 -16.96 -20.80
C LYS A 85 0.04 -17.13 -19.60
N VAL A 86 0.04 -16.18 -18.65
CA VAL A 86 -0.71 -16.32 -17.39
C VAL A 86 -2.03 -15.53 -17.44
N PHE A 87 -1.95 -14.22 -17.66
CA PHE A 87 -3.10 -13.33 -17.64
C PHE A 87 -3.61 -13.06 -19.06
N LYS A 88 -4.08 -14.09 -19.76
CA LYS A 88 -4.45 -14.02 -21.19
C LYS A 88 -5.82 -13.36 -21.39
N ARG A 89 -6.19 -13.10 -22.65
CA ARG A 89 -7.56 -12.64 -22.94
C ARG A 89 -8.54 -13.77 -22.65
N VAL A 90 -9.78 -13.43 -22.35
CA VAL A 90 -10.83 -14.43 -22.10
C VAL A 90 -10.97 -15.38 -23.29
N GLU A 91 -10.86 -14.87 -24.52
CA GLU A 91 -10.93 -15.66 -25.75
C GLU A 91 -9.72 -16.62 -25.92
N ASP A 92 -8.58 -16.28 -25.31
CA ASP A 92 -7.34 -17.07 -25.32
C ASP A 92 -7.23 -18.02 -24.10
N GLY A 93 -8.35 -18.25 -23.40
CA GLY A 93 -8.44 -19.10 -22.22
C GLY A 93 -8.21 -18.40 -20.88
N GLY A 94 -8.27 -17.06 -20.84
CA GLY A 94 -8.32 -16.27 -19.61
C GLY A 94 -7.13 -16.45 -18.66
N LEU A 95 -7.43 -16.47 -17.37
CA LEU A 95 -6.46 -16.67 -16.29
C LEU A 95 -5.99 -18.14 -16.25
N ASP A 96 -4.68 -18.35 -16.35
CA ASP A 96 -4.07 -19.65 -16.05
C ASP A 96 -3.98 -19.85 -14.53
N HIS A 97 -4.92 -20.60 -13.96
CA HIS A 97 -5.02 -20.83 -12.51
C HIS A 97 -3.83 -21.61 -11.92
N GLU A 98 -3.17 -22.46 -12.71
CA GLU A 98 -2.01 -23.24 -12.24
C GLU A 98 -0.78 -22.34 -12.11
N ARG A 99 -0.65 -21.35 -13.00
CA ARG A 99 0.47 -20.42 -13.05
C ARG A 99 0.18 -19.05 -12.43
N ALA A 100 -1.02 -18.84 -11.91
CA ALA A 100 -1.47 -17.58 -11.35
C ALA A 100 -0.51 -16.99 -10.30
N PHE A 101 -0.11 -17.79 -9.31
CA PHE A 101 0.82 -17.37 -8.26
C PHE A 101 2.22 -17.06 -8.81
N GLU A 102 2.69 -17.83 -9.79
CA GLU A 102 3.94 -17.56 -10.50
C GLU A 102 3.86 -16.23 -11.27
N GLY A 103 2.77 -15.99 -12.00
CA GLY A 103 2.55 -14.74 -12.74
C GLY A 103 2.44 -13.53 -11.83
N LEU A 104 1.78 -13.64 -10.68
CA LEU A 104 1.74 -12.56 -9.68
C LEU A 104 3.14 -12.24 -9.16
N THR A 105 3.94 -13.25 -8.83
CA THR A 105 5.34 -13.06 -8.41
C THR A 105 6.19 -12.44 -9.52
N MET A 106 6.00 -12.82 -10.79
CA MET A 106 6.67 -12.15 -11.92
C MET A 106 6.35 -10.66 -11.97
N LEU A 107 5.08 -10.28 -11.79
CA LEU A 107 4.66 -8.87 -11.76
C LEU A 107 5.23 -8.12 -10.55
N GLU A 108 5.32 -8.76 -9.37
CA GLU A 108 5.98 -8.19 -8.19
C GLU A 108 7.45 -7.87 -8.45
N GLN A 109 8.19 -8.78 -9.12
CA GLN A 109 9.59 -8.52 -9.46
C GLN A 109 9.76 -7.38 -10.47
N VAL A 110 8.85 -7.27 -11.45
CA VAL A 110 8.83 -6.12 -12.39
C VAL A 110 8.60 -4.81 -11.64
N GLU A 111 7.69 -4.80 -10.67
CA GLU A 111 7.40 -3.61 -9.88
C GLU A 111 8.54 -3.24 -8.94
N ILE A 112 9.13 -4.22 -8.25
CA ILE A 112 10.34 -4.00 -7.42
C ILE A 112 11.44 -3.34 -8.24
N HIS A 113 11.69 -3.83 -9.46
CA HIS A 113 12.66 -3.23 -10.37
C HIS A 113 12.28 -1.79 -10.74
N ARG A 114 11.02 -1.54 -11.13
CA ARG A 114 10.54 -0.19 -11.47
C ARG A 114 10.72 0.79 -10.31
N LEU A 115 10.31 0.40 -9.10
CA LEU A 115 10.41 1.23 -7.90
C LEU A 115 11.87 1.54 -7.55
N ARG A 116 12.75 0.53 -7.58
CA ARG A 116 14.20 0.73 -7.35
C ARG A 116 14.81 1.69 -8.37
N LEU A 117 14.44 1.53 -9.64
CA LEU A 117 14.96 2.36 -10.73
C LEU A 117 14.49 3.82 -10.61
N VAL A 118 13.22 4.06 -10.30
CA VAL A 118 12.69 5.41 -10.05
C VAL A 118 13.36 6.01 -8.82
N ASN A 119 13.45 5.29 -7.70
CA ASN A 119 14.10 5.77 -6.49
C ASN A 119 15.57 6.15 -6.73
N ALA A 120 16.33 5.31 -7.43
CA ALA A 120 17.72 5.60 -7.80
C ALA A 120 17.83 6.86 -8.69
N THR A 121 16.91 7.02 -9.64
CA THR A 121 16.89 8.18 -10.54
C THR A 121 16.54 9.47 -9.80
N MET A 122 15.54 9.44 -8.91
CA MET A 122 15.14 10.58 -8.09
C MET A 122 16.26 11.00 -7.12
N LEU A 123 16.92 10.03 -6.48
CA LEU A 123 18.07 10.29 -5.61
C LEU A 123 19.22 10.95 -6.41
N ALA A 124 19.53 10.44 -7.59
CA ALA A 124 20.57 11.01 -8.44
C ALA A 124 20.22 12.45 -8.87
N LYS A 125 18.96 12.70 -9.28
CA LYS A 125 18.50 14.03 -9.67
C LYS A 125 18.54 15.05 -8.54
N ASN A 126 18.15 14.67 -7.33
CA ASN A 126 18.21 15.55 -6.16
C ASN A 126 19.64 15.97 -5.81
N THR A 127 20.65 15.19 -6.20
CA THR A 127 22.08 15.54 -6.03
C THR A 127 22.64 16.40 -7.16
N SER A 128 21.94 16.54 -8.29
CA SER A 128 22.32 17.39 -9.43
C SER A 128 21.45 18.65 -9.46
N SER A 129 22.06 19.85 -9.47
CA SER A 129 21.35 21.14 -9.40
C SER A 129 20.56 21.53 -10.67
N SER A 130 20.21 20.57 -11.55
CA SER A 130 19.64 20.82 -12.86
C SER A 130 18.24 20.20 -13.06
N GLY A 131 17.23 21.07 -13.11
CA GLY A 131 16.01 20.89 -13.92
C GLY A 131 14.78 20.23 -13.28
N ASP A 132 13.91 21.04 -12.67
CA ASP A 132 12.60 20.64 -12.09
C ASP A 132 11.64 19.92 -13.05
N SER A 133 11.61 20.27 -14.34
CA SER A 133 10.57 19.78 -15.27
C SER A 133 10.67 18.29 -15.58
N SER A 134 11.89 17.75 -15.65
CA SER A 134 12.13 16.33 -15.92
C SER A 134 11.85 15.44 -14.69
N THR A 135 11.90 16.02 -13.50
CA THR A 135 11.58 15.37 -12.22
C THR A 135 10.07 15.25 -12.06
N GLN A 136 9.33 16.34 -12.30
CA GLN A 136 7.87 16.35 -12.29
C GLN A 136 7.26 15.33 -13.26
N LEU A 137 7.84 15.17 -14.46
CA LEU A 137 7.39 14.16 -15.42
C LEU A 137 7.58 12.73 -14.90
N ILE A 138 8.73 12.43 -14.29
CA ILE A 138 9.00 11.10 -13.72
C ILE A 138 8.05 10.83 -12.55
N GLU A 139 7.81 11.80 -11.68
CA GLU A 139 6.86 11.67 -10.57
C GLU A 139 5.43 11.42 -11.05
N ALA A 140 4.95 12.17 -12.05
CA ALA A 140 3.62 11.98 -12.61
C ALA A 140 3.48 10.59 -13.26
N LEU A 141 4.45 10.16 -14.06
CA LEU A 141 4.45 8.82 -14.67
C LEU A 141 4.56 7.73 -13.59
N HIS A 142 5.38 7.94 -12.57
CA HIS A 142 5.54 7.02 -11.46
C HIS A 142 4.23 6.84 -10.70
N TYR A 143 3.56 7.94 -10.32
CA TYR A 143 2.29 7.92 -9.62
C TYR A 143 1.23 7.15 -10.40
N GLN A 144 1.06 7.46 -11.69
CA GLN A 144 0.06 6.78 -12.51
C GLN A 144 0.38 5.28 -12.69
N ALA A 145 1.65 4.92 -12.89
CA ALA A 145 2.05 3.52 -13.02
C ALA A 145 1.84 2.74 -11.70
N THR A 146 2.12 3.36 -10.54
CA THR A 146 1.84 2.77 -9.21
C THR A 146 0.35 2.51 -9.02
N GLU A 147 -0.50 3.46 -9.38
CA GLU A 147 -1.94 3.30 -9.25
C GLU A 147 -2.48 2.19 -10.16
N ARG A 148 -2.04 2.13 -11.42
CA ARG A 148 -2.41 1.05 -12.33
C ARG A 148 -1.92 -0.31 -11.85
N TYR A 149 -0.71 -0.37 -11.29
CA TYR A 149 -0.16 -1.58 -10.70
C TYR A 149 -1.01 -2.08 -9.52
N ARG A 150 -1.43 -1.19 -8.63
CA ARG A 150 -2.31 -1.55 -7.51
C ARG A 150 -3.65 -2.11 -8.00
N MET A 151 -4.28 -1.42 -8.94
CA MET A 151 -5.58 -1.85 -9.49
C MET A 151 -5.50 -3.21 -10.22
N LEU A 152 -4.48 -3.44 -11.06
CA LEU A 152 -4.31 -4.74 -11.72
C LEU A 152 -3.96 -5.84 -10.72
N GLN A 153 -3.18 -5.56 -9.68
CA GLN A 153 -2.82 -6.55 -8.66
C GLN A 153 -4.03 -6.92 -7.80
N LEU A 154 -4.81 -5.94 -7.34
CA LEU A 154 -6.06 -6.16 -6.63
C LEU A 154 -6.99 -7.05 -7.47
N GLY A 155 -7.18 -6.69 -8.74
CA GLY A 155 -8.00 -7.44 -9.68
C GLY A 155 -7.54 -8.89 -9.85
N PHE A 156 -6.30 -9.11 -10.29
CA PHE A 156 -5.80 -10.46 -10.53
C PHE A 156 -5.78 -11.31 -9.27
N ARG A 157 -5.37 -10.77 -8.11
CA ARG A 157 -5.42 -11.51 -6.84
C ARG A 157 -6.84 -11.93 -6.47
N SER A 158 -7.82 -11.06 -6.66
CA SER A 158 -9.23 -11.37 -6.41
C SER A 158 -9.79 -12.39 -7.39
N HIS A 159 -9.51 -12.28 -8.69
CA HIS A 159 -9.91 -13.28 -9.69
C HIS A 159 -9.27 -14.64 -9.43
N CYS A 160 -8.00 -14.66 -9.00
CA CYS A 160 -7.35 -15.89 -8.54
C CYS A 160 -8.10 -16.48 -7.35
N LEU A 161 -8.35 -15.68 -6.31
CA LEU A 161 -9.04 -16.15 -5.10
C LEU A 161 -10.42 -16.73 -5.42
N MET A 162 -11.23 -16.02 -6.20
CA MET A 162 -12.57 -16.41 -6.56
C MET A 162 -12.63 -17.76 -7.28
N SER A 163 -11.61 -18.08 -8.10
CA SER A 163 -11.53 -19.37 -8.78
C SER A 163 -11.37 -20.58 -7.85
N PHE A 164 -10.95 -20.35 -6.62
CA PHE A 164 -10.75 -21.40 -5.61
C PHE A 164 -11.86 -21.48 -4.59
N LEU A 165 -12.81 -20.54 -4.60
CA LEU A 165 -13.91 -20.57 -3.67
C LEU A 165 -14.90 -21.68 -4.07
N PRO A 166 -15.39 -22.44 -3.09
CA PRO A 166 -16.24 -23.57 -3.34
C PRO A 166 -17.61 -23.09 -3.82
N GLN A 167 -18.22 -23.89 -4.68
CA GLN A 167 -19.61 -23.75 -5.14
C GLN A 167 -20.49 -24.89 -4.61
N SER A 168 -19.96 -25.69 -3.68
CA SER A 168 -20.57 -26.87 -3.07
C SER A 168 -20.14 -26.98 -1.61
N ASP A 169 -20.57 -28.05 -0.94
CA ASP A 169 -20.18 -28.36 0.44
C ASP A 169 -18.67 -28.27 0.66
N ILE A 170 -18.28 -27.67 1.78
CA ILE A 170 -16.89 -27.33 2.09
C ILE A 170 -16.39 -28.24 3.20
N ALA A 171 -15.41 -29.10 2.89
CA ALA A 171 -14.68 -29.79 3.94
C ALA A 171 -13.77 -28.81 4.69
N ARG A 172 -13.53 -29.05 5.98
CA ARG A 172 -12.61 -28.25 6.80
C ARG A 172 -11.23 -28.08 6.15
N SER A 173 -10.71 -29.14 5.54
CA SER A 173 -9.42 -29.12 4.83
C SER A 173 -9.44 -28.17 3.62
N ASP A 174 -10.56 -28.07 2.92
CA ASP A 174 -10.69 -27.19 1.75
C ASP A 174 -10.82 -25.74 2.17
N ALA A 175 -11.61 -25.46 3.23
CA ALA A 175 -11.64 -24.13 3.85
C ALA A 175 -10.24 -23.67 4.30
N ALA A 176 -9.45 -24.56 4.93
CA ALA A 176 -8.07 -24.25 5.32
C ALA A 176 -7.16 -23.97 4.11
N ARG A 177 -7.29 -24.73 3.00
CA ARG A 177 -6.53 -24.47 1.75
C ARG A 177 -6.89 -23.13 1.12
N ILE A 178 -8.17 -22.74 1.18
CA ILE A 178 -8.62 -21.44 0.69
C ILE A 178 -8.06 -20.32 1.57
N MET A 179 -8.08 -20.49 2.89
CA MET A 179 -7.45 -19.55 3.82
C MET A 179 -5.94 -19.43 3.60
N ALA A 180 -5.25 -20.51 3.22
CA ALA A 180 -3.84 -20.46 2.85
C ALA A 180 -3.60 -19.53 1.65
N ARG A 181 -4.43 -19.68 0.61
CA ARG A 181 -4.36 -18.83 -0.59
C ARG A 181 -4.79 -17.39 -0.30
N LEU A 182 -5.82 -17.18 0.51
CA LEU A 182 -6.22 -15.85 0.98
C LEU A 182 -5.07 -15.15 1.72
N ASN A 183 -4.38 -15.86 2.62
CA ASN A 183 -3.25 -15.29 3.35
C ASN A 183 -2.02 -15.01 2.48
N ALA A 184 -1.89 -15.68 1.34
CA ALA A 184 -0.84 -15.40 0.37
C ALA A 184 -1.20 -14.22 -0.55
N LEU A 185 -2.46 -14.17 -1.02
CA LEU A 185 -2.97 -13.12 -1.91
C LEU A 185 -3.23 -11.81 -1.17
N PHE A 186 -3.74 -11.86 0.05
CA PHE A 186 -4.07 -10.72 0.90
C PHE A 186 -3.53 -10.95 2.31
N PRO A 187 -2.19 -10.93 2.50
CA PRO A 187 -1.57 -11.18 3.80
C PRO A 187 -2.01 -10.14 4.83
N PRO A 188 -2.27 -10.53 6.10
CA PRO A 188 -2.65 -9.58 7.15
C PRO A 188 -1.56 -8.53 7.38
N GLU A 189 -1.95 -7.37 7.90
CA GLU A 189 -1.03 -6.26 8.13
C GLU A 189 0.11 -6.65 9.07
N CYS A 190 1.32 -6.64 8.55
CA CYS A 190 2.51 -6.92 9.34
C CYS A 190 3.32 -5.63 9.47
N THR A 191 3.10 -4.95 10.59
CA THR A 191 3.56 -3.59 10.89
C THR A 191 5.08 -3.40 11.00
N SER A 192 5.93 -4.40 10.72
CA SER A 192 7.33 -4.33 11.18
C SER A 192 8.47 -4.52 10.18
N LEU A 193 8.26 -4.85 8.90
CA LEU A 193 9.40 -5.38 8.11
C LEU A 193 9.46 -5.00 6.62
N ALA A 194 9.03 -3.80 6.23
CA ALA A 194 9.49 -3.24 4.96
C ALA A 194 10.93 -2.74 5.13
N GLU A 195 11.92 -3.64 5.25
CA GLU A 195 13.35 -3.28 5.33
C GLU A 195 13.81 -2.46 4.11
N ASP A 196 13.13 -2.62 2.96
CA ASP A 196 13.42 -1.88 1.72
C ASP A 196 12.49 -0.67 1.51
N GLY A 197 11.53 -0.40 2.41
CA GLY A 197 10.59 0.72 2.31
C GLY A 197 9.65 0.72 1.10
N LEU A 198 9.66 -0.33 0.26
CA LEU A 198 8.83 -0.43 -0.93
C LEU A 198 7.45 -0.99 -0.57
N ASP A 199 6.41 -0.20 -0.76
CA ASP A 199 5.02 -0.65 -0.62
C ASP A 199 4.54 -1.33 -1.91
N LEU A 200 4.37 -2.65 -1.85
CA LEU A 200 3.80 -3.47 -2.92
C LEU A 200 2.35 -3.87 -2.63
N ALA A 201 1.72 -3.33 -1.58
CA ALA A 201 0.38 -3.73 -1.20
C ALA A 201 -0.61 -3.44 -2.34
N PRO A 202 -1.43 -4.44 -2.74
CA PRO A 202 -2.36 -4.29 -3.85
C PRO A 202 -3.52 -3.34 -3.50
N CYS A 203 -3.79 -3.14 -2.21
CA CYS A 203 -4.91 -2.36 -1.71
C CYS A 203 -4.59 -1.77 -0.32
N THR A 204 -5.46 -0.87 0.14
CA THR A 204 -5.38 -0.30 1.48
C THR A 204 -5.64 -1.35 2.57
N ALA A 205 -5.18 -1.05 3.79
CA ALA A 205 -5.42 -1.87 4.98
C ALA A 205 -6.89 -2.24 5.17
N GLY A 206 -7.77 -1.23 5.15
CA GLY A 206 -9.20 -1.44 5.34
C GLY A 206 -9.84 -2.28 4.24
N LEU A 207 -9.42 -2.12 2.98
CA LEU A 207 -9.93 -2.93 1.88
C LEU A 207 -9.45 -4.38 1.99
N ARG A 208 -8.18 -4.59 2.33
CA ARG A 208 -7.63 -5.93 2.60
C ARG A 208 -8.44 -6.62 3.71
N ASP A 209 -8.66 -5.96 4.83
CA ASP A 209 -9.39 -6.54 5.96
C ASP A 209 -10.85 -6.86 5.57
N SER A 210 -11.48 -6.00 4.77
CA SER A 210 -12.80 -6.25 4.19
C SER A 210 -12.81 -7.52 3.33
N ILE A 211 -11.86 -7.66 2.39
CA ILE A 211 -11.72 -8.85 1.54
C ILE A 211 -11.59 -10.11 2.40
N ARG A 212 -10.69 -10.06 3.39
CA ARG A 212 -10.43 -11.20 4.27
C ARG A 212 -11.66 -11.60 5.07
N LEU A 213 -12.37 -10.62 5.63
CA LEU A 213 -13.61 -10.85 6.39
C LEU A 213 -14.70 -11.46 5.52
N HIS A 214 -14.96 -10.92 4.32
CA HIS A 214 -16.00 -11.45 3.41
C HIS A 214 -15.73 -12.90 3.03
N VAL A 215 -14.49 -13.22 2.69
CA VAL A 215 -14.10 -14.58 2.29
C VAL A 215 -14.21 -15.52 3.49
N PHE A 216 -13.73 -15.11 4.66
CA PHE A 216 -13.81 -15.95 5.86
C PHE A 216 -15.27 -16.20 6.28
N GLU A 217 -16.11 -15.16 6.27
CA GLU A 217 -17.54 -15.29 6.53
C GLU A 217 -18.20 -16.29 5.56
N TYR A 218 -17.92 -16.16 4.26
CA TYR A 218 -18.45 -17.06 3.25
C TYR A 218 -18.11 -18.54 3.54
N LEU A 219 -16.87 -18.81 3.94
CA LEU A 219 -16.43 -20.16 4.29
C LEU A 219 -17.09 -20.70 5.57
N MET A 220 -17.39 -19.84 6.54
CA MET A 220 -17.86 -20.27 7.87
C MET A 220 -19.39 -20.32 8.00
N ILE A 221 -20.14 -19.56 7.20
CA ILE A 221 -21.60 -19.41 7.35
C ILE A 221 -22.37 -20.61 6.80
N THR A 222 -21.88 -21.24 5.73
CA THR A 222 -22.69 -22.19 4.95
C THR A 222 -22.17 -23.62 5.08
N ASP A 223 -23.03 -24.56 5.51
CA ASP A 223 -22.73 -26.00 5.43
C ASP A 223 -22.88 -26.51 3.99
N THR A 224 -23.86 -25.97 3.28
CA THR A 224 -24.17 -26.29 1.87
C THR A 224 -24.28 -25.01 1.05
N ILE A 225 -23.40 -24.80 0.07
CA ILE A 225 -23.45 -23.63 -0.81
C ILE A 225 -24.46 -23.88 -1.93
N SER A 226 -25.51 -23.06 -1.99
CA SER A 226 -26.39 -23.00 -3.16
C SER A 226 -25.82 -22.06 -4.22
N VAL A 227 -26.20 -22.27 -5.49
CA VAL A 227 -25.83 -21.39 -6.61
C VAL A 227 -26.28 -19.94 -6.36
N GLU A 228 -27.47 -19.75 -5.76
CA GLU A 228 -28.01 -18.44 -5.39
C GLU A 228 -27.15 -17.73 -4.32
N ASN A 229 -26.67 -18.49 -3.33
CA ASN A 229 -25.78 -17.96 -2.30
C ASN A 229 -24.41 -17.55 -2.87
N TRP A 230 -23.90 -18.32 -3.84
CA TRP A 230 -22.67 -17.97 -4.55
C TRP A 230 -22.82 -16.66 -5.35
N GLN A 231 -23.90 -16.51 -6.13
CA GLN A 231 -24.13 -15.30 -6.91
C GLN A 231 -24.32 -14.07 -6.02
N ALA A 232 -25.02 -14.23 -4.89
CA ALA A 232 -25.17 -13.16 -3.91
C ALA A 232 -23.82 -12.78 -3.26
N PHE A 233 -22.99 -13.77 -2.94
CA PHE A 233 -21.64 -13.53 -2.45
C PHE A 233 -20.78 -12.82 -3.50
N ASP A 234 -20.76 -13.31 -4.73
CA ASP A 234 -19.98 -12.73 -5.84
C ASP A 234 -20.34 -11.26 -6.06
N ALA A 235 -21.64 -10.95 -6.20
CA ALA A 235 -22.12 -9.58 -6.37
C ALA A 235 -21.73 -8.68 -5.19
N LYS A 236 -21.83 -9.18 -3.95
CA LYS A 236 -21.46 -8.43 -2.76
C LYS A 236 -19.95 -8.22 -2.67
N PHE A 237 -19.16 -9.28 -2.91
CA PHE A 237 -17.71 -9.26 -2.83
C PHE A 237 -17.11 -8.30 -3.87
N THR A 238 -17.54 -8.42 -5.13
CA THR A 238 -17.07 -7.56 -6.21
C THR A 238 -17.46 -6.10 -6.00
N SER A 239 -18.71 -5.83 -5.58
CA SER A 239 -19.17 -4.47 -5.32
C SER A 239 -18.52 -3.83 -4.09
N TRP A 240 -18.49 -4.51 -2.95
CA TRP A 240 -18.01 -3.93 -1.69
C TRP A 240 -16.49 -3.86 -1.61
N CYS A 241 -15.78 -4.73 -2.33
CA CYS A 241 -14.32 -4.67 -2.41
C CYS A 241 -13.83 -3.93 -3.66
N SER A 242 -14.73 -3.33 -4.45
CA SER A 242 -14.41 -2.60 -5.69
C SER A 242 -13.52 -3.41 -6.63
N ILE A 243 -13.81 -4.71 -6.78
CA ILE A 243 -12.98 -5.61 -7.59
C ILE A 243 -13.19 -5.30 -9.07
N PRO A 244 -12.14 -4.92 -9.81
CA PRO A 244 -12.26 -4.66 -11.24
C PRO A 244 -12.57 -5.95 -12.02
N VAL A 245 -13.34 -5.82 -13.11
CA VAL A 245 -13.64 -6.93 -14.00
C VAL A 245 -12.34 -7.43 -14.66
N TYR A 246 -12.26 -8.71 -14.97
CA TYR A 246 -11.03 -9.32 -15.48
C TYR A 246 -10.51 -8.63 -16.75
N ASP A 247 -11.38 -8.25 -17.68
CA ASP A 247 -11.00 -7.54 -18.91
C ASP A 247 -10.43 -6.15 -18.65
N ASP A 248 -10.93 -5.46 -17.61
CA ASP A 248 -10.36 -4.19 -17.15
C ASP A 248 -8.98 -4.41 -16.54
N CYS A 249 -8.80 -5.46 -15.73
CA CYS A 249 -7.50 -5.83 -15.17
C CYS A 249 -6.47 -6.10 -16.27
N ARG A 250 -6.89 -6.82 -17.33
CA ARG A 250 -6.03 -7.10 -18.47
C ARG A 250 -5.70 -5.84 -19.26
N SER A 251 -6.68 -4.96 -19.46
CA SER A 251 -6.45 -3.67 -20.12
C SER A 251 -5.47 -2.80 -19.33
N LEU A 252 -5.58 -2.80 -17.99
CA LEU A 252 -4.63 -2.16 -17.08
C LEU A 252 -3.24 -2.77 -17.18
N LEU A 253 -3.11 -4.10 -17.25
CA LEU A 253 -1.84 -4.79 -17.44
C LEU A 253 -1.13 -4.35 -18.73
N LEU A 254 -1.86 -4.26 -19.84
CA LEU A 254 -1.29 -3.80 -21.11
C LEU A 254 -0.80 -2.36 -21.02
N ARG A 255 -1.58 -1.46 -20.41
CA ARG A 255 -1.19 -0.05 -20.21
C ARG A 255 0.03 0.07 -19.29
N TYR A 256 -0.01 -0.61 -18.15
CA TYR A 256 1.12 -0.69 -17.22
C TYR A 256 2.38 -1.22 -17.93
N SER A 257 2.23 -2.20 -18.83
CA SER A 257 3.37 -2.76 -19.55
C SER A 257 4.09 -1.73 -20.45
N GLU A 258 3.34 -0.85 -21.08
CA GLU A 258 3.89 0.23 -21.91
C GLU A 258 4.47 1.35 -21.06
N GLU A 259 3.84 1.68 -19.94
CA GLU A 259 4.33 2.68 -18.99
C GLU A 259 5.60 2.24 -18.29
N PHE A 260 5.69 0.97 -17.89
CA PHE A 260 6.90 0.36 -17.37
C PHE A 260 8.06 0.53 -18.36
N LYS A 261 7.86 0.17 -19.64
CA LYS A 261 8.89 0.31 -20.69
C LYS A 261 9.34 1.76 -20.86
N LYS A 262 8.40 2.70 -20.84
CA LYS A 262 8.67 4.15 -20.97
C LYS A 262 9.44 4.68 -19.77
N LEU A 263 8.98 4.38 -18.55
CA LEU A 263 9.65 4.77 -17.30
C LEU A 263 11.05 4.17 -17.22
N GLU A 264 11.19 2.89 -17.56
CA GLU A 264 12.48 2.21 -17.57
C GLU A 264 13.45 2.89 -18.55
N TYR A 265 13.00 3.20 -19.77
CA TYR A 265 13.80 3.92 -20.74
C TYR A 265 14.23 5.30 -20.23
N ILE A 266 13.29 6.12 -19.75
CA ILE A 266 13.57 7.48 -19.26
C ILE A 266 14.56 7.46 -18.09
N CYS A 267 14.40 6.53 -17.15
CA CYS A 267 15.30 6.43 -16.00
C CYS A 267 16.70 5.96 -16.41
N LEU A 268 16.81 4.97 -17.29
CA LEU A 268 18.09 4.47 -17.78
C LEU A 268 18.82 5.49 -18.68
N ASP A 269 18.12 6.36 -19.38
CA ASP A 269 18.70 7.47 -20.15
C ASP A 269 19.18 8.61 -19.24
N ALA A 270 18.42 8.90 -18.17
CA ALA A 270 18.75 9.95 -17.22
C ALA A 270 19.97 9.58 -16.35
N LEU A 271 20.09 8.33 -15.87
CA LEU A 271 21.11 7.93 -14.90
C LEU A 271 22.57 8.14 -15.37
N PRO A 272 22.98 7.74 -16.59
CA PRO A 272 24.32 8.01 -17.11
C PRO A 272 24.58 9.51 -17.26
N THR A 273 23.59 10.26 -17.75
CA THR A 273 23.68 11.71 -17.95
C THR A 273 23.90 12.43 -16.62
N ILE A 274 23.16 12.04 -15.58
CA ILE A 274 23.32 12.57 -14.22
C ILE A 274 24.69 12.18 -13.66
N LYS A 275 25.15 10.93 -13.87
CA LYS A 275 26.48 10.50 -13.43
C LYS A 275 27.59 11.34 -14.04
N VAL A 276 27.51 11.64 -15.35
CA VAL A 276 28.47 12.51 -16.04
C VAL A 276 28.40 13.94 -15.52
N GLN A 277 27.20 14.49 -15.30
CA GLN A 277 27.03 15.84 -14.75
C GLN A 277 27.52 15.97 -13.31
N CYS A 278 27.26 14.98 -12.46
CA CYS A 278 27.77 14.94 -11.08
C CYS A 278 29.30 14.86 -11.05
N VAL A 279 29.92 14.04 -11.91
CA VAL A 279 31.39 13.97 -12.02
C VAL A 279 31.96 15.29 -12.53
N ALA A 280 31.38 15.88 -13.59
CA ALA A 280 31.81 17.16 -14.12
C ALA A 280 31.63 18.32 -13.13
N ALA A 281 30.56 18.33 -12.35
CA ALA A 281 30.32 19.30 -11.28
C ALA A 281 31.29 19.10 -10.11
N LEU A 282 31.64 17.85 -9.75
CA LEU A 282 32.68 17.58 -8.75
C LEU A 282 34.06 18.08 -9.22
N GLU A 283 34.39 17.84 -10.50
CA GLU A 283 35.65 18.30 -11.11
C GLU A 283 35.69 19.83 -11.17
N GLN A 284 34.60 20.49 -11.58
CA GLN A 284 34.51 21.95 -11.59
C GLN A 284 34.52 22.57 -10.19
N ASN A 285 33.86 21.96 -9.20
CA ASN A 285 33.95 22.40 -7.80
C ASN A 285 35.34 22.16 -7.22
N SER A 286 36.03 21.09 -7.62
CA SER A 286 37.43 20.84 -7.23
C SER A 286 38.38 21.86 -7.87
N LEU A 287 38.15 22.24 -9.13
CA LEU A 287 38.90 23.28 -9.83
C LEU A 287 38.56 24.69 -9.32
N SER A 288 37.33 24.93 -8.90
CA SER A 288 36.92 26.19 -8.25
C SER A 288 37.50 26.31 -6.84
N MET A 289 37.57 25.22 -6.08
CA MET A 289 38.28 25.16 -4.80
C MET A 289 39.80 25.37 -4.99
N LEU A 290 40.40 24.78 -6.02
CA LEU A 290 41.80 25.00 -6.38
C LEU A 290 42.06 26.43 -6.89
N SER A 291 41.10 27.03 -7.59
CA SER A 291 41.14 28.44 -8.01
C SER A 291 41.03 29.41 -6.83
N CYS A 292 40.24 29.07 -5.80
CA CYS A 292 40.18 29.85 -4.56
C CYS A 292 41.50 29.76 -3.75
N LEU A 293 42.22 28.64 -3.83
CA LEU A 293 43.53 28.46 -3.22
C LEU A 293 44.68 29.11 -4.03
N ALA A 294 44.53 29.22 -5.35
CA ALA A 294 45.49 29.89 -6.23
C ALA A 294 45.45 31.43 -6.15
N SER A 295 44.52 32.00 -5.38
CA SER A 295 44.37 33.46 -5.18
C SER A 295 44.83 33.95 -3.81
N LEU A 296 45.46 33.09 -3.00
CA LEU A 296 46.09 33.42 -1.72
C LEU A 296 47.61 33.43 -1.86
N ASP A 297 48.12 34.40 -2.63
CA ASP A 297 49.53 34.78 -2.56
C ASP A 297 49.71 35.75 -1.39
N SER A 298 50.07 35.21 -0.23
CA SER A 298 51.07 35.83 0.66
C SER A 298 51.40 34.92 1.85
N SER A 299 52.64 34.43 1.81
CA SER A 299 53.58 34.34 2.94
C SER A 299 53.31 33.36 4.08
N GLU A 300 54.14 32.32 4.08
CA GLU A 300 54.75 31.62 5.23
C GLU A 300 53.83 30.76 6.13
N ASN A 301 53.69 29.48 5.76
CA ASN A 301 54.33 28.38 6.50
C ASN A 301 54.07 27.03 5.81
N LEU A 302 55.15 26.46 5.27
CA LEU A 302 55.18 25.20 4.55
C LEU A 302 55.58 24.09 5.53
N ASP A 303 54.64 23.53 6.30
CA ASP A 303 54.85 22.26 7.03
C ASP A 303 53.54 21.70 7.65
N MET A 304 52.46 21.57 6.85
CA MET A 304 51.32 20.72 7.27
C MET A 304 50.40 20.25 6.11
N ILE A 305 50.93 19.97 4.92
CA ILE A 305 50.11 19.54 3.76
C ILE A 305 50.69 18.28 3.10
N ARG A 306 51.30 17.37 3.88
CA ARG A 306 51.87 16.13 3.34
C ARG A 306 51.29 14.84 3.93
N ALA A 307 50.03 14.86 4.36
CA ALA A 307 49.40 13.65 4.88
C ALA A 307 47.86 13.63 4.77
N THR A 308 47.26 13.85 3.59
CA THR A 308 45.85 13.39 3.39
C THR A 308 45.39 13.22 1.94
N CYS A 309 46.27 13.16 0.96
CA CYS A 309 45.89 12.82 -0.42
C CYS A 309 46.86 11.78 -0.98
N ALA A 310 46.60 10.52 -0.67
CA ALA A 310 47.07 9.40 -1.48
C ALA A 310 45.92 8.98 -2.40
N PRO A 311 46.12 8.91 -3.72
CA PRO A 311 45.11 8.40 -4.65
C PRO A 311 45.05 6.88 -4.52
N SER A 312 43.86 6.30 -4.56
CA SER A 312 43.72 4.85 -4.62
C SER A 312 42.61 4.46 -5.59
N ASN A 313 43.08 3.96 -6.73
CA ASN A 313 42.46 3.01 -7.64
C ASN A 313 41.33 3.51 -8.54
N ILE A 314 41.76 4.02 -9.70
CA ILE A 314 41.03 3.90 -10.97
C ILE A 314 40.77 2.41 -11.20
N VAL A 315 39.50 2.02 -11.14
CA VAL A 315 39.01 0.74 -11.62
C VAL A 315 38.26 1.01 -12.91
N THR A 316 38.94 0.79 -14.03
CA THR A 316 38.31 0.61 -15.34
C THR A 316 37.48 -0.67 -15.31
N PHE A 317 36.17 -0.57 -15.54
CA PHE A 317 35.36 -1.75 -15.89
C PHE A 317 34.47 -1.46 -17.09
N GLU A 318 34.64 -2.32 -18.08
CA GLU A 318 33.78 -2.51 -19.24
C GLU A 318 32.38 -2.99 -18.82
N THR A 319 31.42 -2.70 -19.69
CA THR A 319 30.02 -3.12 -19.67
C THR A 319 29.75 -4.50 -19.04
N SER A 320 29.10 -4.55 -17.87
CA SER A 320 28.11 -5.58 -17.48
C SER A 320 27.56 -5.35 -16.06
N THR A 321 26.28 -5.71 -15.90
CA THR A 321 25.53 -6.05 -14.66
C THR A 321 25.88 -5.33 -13.35
N ILE A 322 24.95 -4.49 -12.88
CA ILE A 322 25.01 -3.86 -11.55
C ILE A 322 24.76 -4.92 -10.47
N GLU A 323 25.82 -5.32 -9.75
CA GLU A 323 25.73 -5.99 -8.45
C GLU A 323 25.57 -4.97 -7.32
N ASP A 324 24.85 -5.39 -6.27
CA ASP A 324 24.53 -4.64 -5.06
C ASP A 324 25.78 -4.12 -4.34
N VAL A 325 25.90 -2.79 -4.22
CA VAL A 325 26.86 -2.15 -3.32
C VAL A 325 26.11 -1.62 -2.10
N ALA A 326 26.04 -2.45 -1.06
CA ALA A 326 25.62 -2.01 0.27
C ALA A 326 26.71 -1.12 0.89
N PHE A 327 26.59 0.19 0.72
CA PHE A 327 27.45 1.16 1.39
C PHE A 327 26.92 1.49 2.79
N LYS A 328 27.70 1.18 3.82
CA LYS A 328 27.42 1.49 5.23
C LYS A 328 27.40 3.01 5.45
N SER A 329 26.24 3.65 5.33
CA SER A 329 26.02 5.03 5.78
C SER A 329 25.29 5.02 7.12
N ARG A 330 26.05 4.94 8.22
CA ARG A 330 25.51 4.94 9.59
C ARG A 330 25.93 6.19 10.39
N ARG A 331 26.24 7.31 9.73
CA ARG A 331 26.81 8.47 10.43
C ARG A 331 26.33 9.87 10.00
N TYR A 332 25.18 9.99 9.34
CA TYR A 332 24.61 11.30 8.97
C TYR A 332 23.17 11.54 9.46
N LEU A 333 22.73 10.85 10.52
CA LEU A 333 21.39 11.03 11.11
C LEU A 333 21.40 11.72 12.48
N GLU A 334 22.48 12.42 12.85
CA GLU A 334 22.57 13.10 14.17
C GLU A 334 22.61 14.63 14.10
N GLU A 335 22.62 15.24 12.91
CA GLU A 335 22.72 16.72 12.80
C GLU A 335 21.50 17.45 12.19
N CYS A 336 20.41 16.76 11.85
CA CYS A 336 19.18 17.44 11.41
C CYS A 336 18.09 17.57 12.50
N ILE A 337 18.34 17.09 13.72
CA ILE A 337 17.35 17.13 14.83
C ILE A 337 17.44 18.44 15.66
N ALA A 338 18.45 19.28 15.43
CA ALA A 338 18.71 20.47 16.25
C ALA A 338 18.09 21.80 15.73
N PHE A 339 17.22 21.80 14.71
CA PHE A 339 16.69 23.04 14.13
C PHE A 339 15.18 23.30 14.32
N PHE A 340 14.46 22.47 15.08
CA PHE A 340 13.02 22.69 15.40
C PHE A 340 12.72 22.81 16.89
N ALA A 341 13.71 23.19 17.71
CA ALA A 341 13.51 23.41 19.15
C ALA A 341 13.46 24.91 19.49
N SER A 342 12.54 25.65 18.89
CA SER A 342 12.07 26.92 19.46
C SER A 342 10.77 27.38 18.78
N ASP A 343 9.66 26.76 19.12
CA ASP A 343 8.44 27.55 19.34
C ASP A 343 7.46 26.80 20.25
N LYS A 344 7.04 27.45 21.33
CA LYS A 344 6.08 26.90 22.29
C LYS A 344 4.68 27.01 21.70
N HIS A 345 4.22 25.99 20.98
CA HIS A 345 2.80 25.75 20.74
C HIS A 345 2.52 24.24 20.80
N PHE A 346 1.91 23.79 21.90
CA PHE A 346 1.38 22.43 22.01
C PHE A 346 0.13 22.30 21.12
N PRO A 347 0.02 21.29 20.23
CA PRO A 347 -1.25 20.96 19.61
C PRO A 347 -2.08 20.04 20.53
N PRO A 348 -3.42 20.11 20.50
CA PRO A 348 -4.28 19.42 21.46
C PRO A 348 -4.31 17.91 21.16
N LEU A 349 -4.14 17.12 22.22
CA LEU A 349 -3.89 15.68 22.23
C LEU A 349 -5.03 14.77 21.69
N LEU A 350 -6.04 15.26 20.98
CA LEU A 350 -7.24 14.45 20.65
C LEU A 350 -7.92 14.82 19.31
N LYS A 351 -7.17 15.18 18.27
CA LYS A 351 -7.72 15.31 16.90
C LYS A 351 -7.43 14.04 16.10
N GLY A 352 -8.46 13.26 15.76
CA GLY A 352 -8.33 12.06 14.92
C GLY A 352 -8.88 10.73 15.47
N MET A 353 -9.74 10.75 16.49
CA MET A 353 -10.53 9.54 16.81
C MET A 353 -11.71 9.42 15.84
N PRO A 354 -11.98 8.22 15.29
CA PRO A 354 -13.13 8.00 14.41
C PRO A 354 -14.44 8.32 15.16
N GLY A 355 -15.27 9.18 14.56
CA GLY A 355 -16.56 9.61 15.13
C GLY A 355 -16.68 11.10 15.49
N ARG A 356 -15.69 11.95 15.20
CA ARG A 356 -15.73 13.40 15.47
C ARG A 356 -15.32 14.29 14.29
N GLU A 357 -15.69 13.89 13.08
CA GLU A 357 -15.26 14.56 11.84
C GLU A 357 -16.33 15.49 11.24
N MET A 358 -17.38 15.80 12.00
CA MET A 358 -18.31 16.86 11.64
C MET A 358 -18.00 18.13 12.42
N SER A 359 -16.85 18.72 12.13
CA SER A 359 -16.74 20.17 12.24
C SER A 359 -17.55 20.76 11.08
N ALA A 360 -18.42 21.73 11.38
CA ALA A 360 -19.22 22.44 10.40
C ALA A 360 -18.34 23.19 9.39
N SER A 361 -17.88 22.48 8.36
CA SER A 361 -17.20 23.04 7.20
C SER A 361 -17.94 22.53 5.97
N LYS A 362 -18.83 23.39 5.45
CA LYS A 362 -19.46 23.32 4.12
C LYS A 362 -19.69 21.90 3.60
N THR A 363 -20.62 21.19 4.22
CA THR A 363 -21.19 19.98 3.62
C THR A 363 -22.17 20.43 2.56
N ASP A 364 -21.83 20.18 1.29
CA ASP A 364 -22.74 20.34 0.16
C ASP A 364 -23.86 19.29 0.27
N GLY A 365 -24.91 19.63 0.99
CA GLY A 365 -26.09 18.78 1.17
C GLY A 365 -26.85 18.50 -0.13
N ALA A 366 -26.66 19.33 -1.17
CA ALA A 366 -27.29 19.15 -2.46
C ALA A 366 -26.69 17.95 -3.21
N ALA A 367 -25.38 17.74 -3.09
CA ALA A 367 -24.69 16.56 -3.63
C ALA A 367 -25.15 15.24 -2.99
N PHE A 368 -25.50 15.25 -1.69
CA PHE A 368 -26.06 14.06 -1.03
C PHE A 368 -27.52 13.79 -1.41
N ALA A 369 -28.29 14.83 -1.73
CA ALA A 369 -29.70 14.73 -2.11
C ALA A 369 -29.94 14.54 -3.62
N MET A 370 -28.88 14.59 -4.44
CA MET A 370 -28.97 14.60 -5.92
C MET A 370 -29.88 15.72 -6.46
N ASP A 371 -29.97 16.84 -5.74
CA ASP A 371 -30.75 18.02 -6.14
C ASP A 371 -29.82 19.08 -6.73
N PHE A 372 -29.54 18.95 -8.03
CA PHE A 372 -28.67 19.86 -8.77
C PHE A 372 -29.29 21.24 -9.04
N THR A 373 -30.48 21.53 -8.49
CA THR A 373 -31.15 22.83 -8.64
C THR A 373 -31.03 23.72 -7.42
N ALA A 374 -30.47 23.22 -6.32
CA ALA A 374 -30.24 24.00 -5.12
C ALA A 374 -29.05 24.98 -5.30
N PRO A 375 -29.16 26.23 -4.82
CA PRO A 375 -28.06 27.20 -4.91
C PRO A 375 -26.85 26.77 -4.06
N ASP A 376 -25.63 26.95 -4.60
CA ASP A 376 -24.32 26.55 -4.03
C ASP A 376 -24.01 27.03 -2.60
N VAL A 377 -24.84 27.92 -2.05
CA VAL A 377 -24.67 28.48 -0.70
C VAL A 377 -26.00 28.41 0.03
N LEU A 378 -26.11 27.46 0.96
CA LEU A 378 -27.09 27.52 2.03
C LEU A 378 -26.80 28.79 2.85
N ILE A 379 -27.60 29.84 2.64
CA ILE A 379 -27.60 31.04 3.49
C ILE A 379 -28.19 30.61 4.83
N TYR A 380 -27.32 30.22 5.76
CA TYR A 380 -27.72 30.10 7.16
C TYR A 380 -27.95 31.51 7.71
N PRO A 381 -29.06 31.77 8.43
CA PRO A 381 -29.24 33.03 9.11
C PRO A 381 -28.17 33.17 10.20
N ASP A 382 -27.55 34.35 10.27
CA ASP A 382 -26.46 34.66 11.23
C ASP A 382 -26.91 34.66 12.71
N ASP A 383 -28.21 34.50 12.98
CA ASP A 383 -28.79 34.47 14.31
C ASP A 383 -29.44 33.11 14.61
N LEU A 384 -28.77 32.32 15.46
CA LEU A 384 -29.19 30.98 15.90
C LEU A 384 -30.01 31.00 17.21
N SER A 385 -30.33 32.18 17.75
CA SER A 385 -30.99 32.33 19.06
C SER A 385 -32.38 31.69 19.16
N GLU A 386 -33.04 31.45 18.03
CA GLU A 386 -34.36 30.80 17.97
C GLU A 386 -34.34 29.31 17.57
N THR A 387 -33.16 28.68 17.48
CA THR A 387 -33.03 27.29 17.05
C THR A 387 -33.32 26.36 18.23
N GLU A 388 -34.34 25.52 18.14
CA GLU A 388 -34.55 24.45 19.11
C GLU A 388 -33.48 23.36 18.92
N PHE A 389 -33.10 22.66 19.99
CA PHE A 389 -32.12 21.57 19.92
C PHE A 389 -32.66 20.28 20.53
N HIS A 390 -32.30 19.14 19.94
CA HIS A 390 -32.49 17.83 20.52
C HIS A 390 -31.32 17.51 21.45
N ILE A 391 -31.62 17.18 22.71
CA ILE A 391 -30.63 16.74 23.70
C ILE A 391 -30.63 15.22 23.76
N HIS A 392 -29.45 14.61 23.68
CA HIS A 392 -29.30 13.16 23.76
C HIS A 392 -29.81 12.62 25.13
N PRO A 393 -30.62 11.54 25.20
CA PRO A 393 -31.23 11.08 26.45
C PRO A 393 -30.24 10.77 27.58
N LEU A 394 -29.03 10.33 27.24
CA LEU A 394 -27.95 10.08 28.21
C LEU A 394 -27.37 11.37 28.82
N ALA A 395 -27.55 12.53 28.18
CA ALA A 395 -27.00 13.81 28.64
C ALA A 395 -27.81 14.44 29.78
N ILE A 396 -29.08 14.06 29.94
CA ILE A 396 -29.99 14.59 30.98
C ILE A 396 -29.47 14.30 32.40
N ASN A 397 -28.74 13.19 32.57
CA ASN A 397 -28.24 12.74 33.87
C ASN A 397 -26.77 13.10 34.13
N LEU A 398 -26.09 13.75 33.19
CA LEU A 398 -24.65 14.04 33.30
C LEU A 398 -24.34 15.37 33.99
N GLY A 399 -25.35 16.21 34.27
CA GLY A 399 -25.17 17.49 34.96
C GLY A 399 -24.28 18.50 34.23
N LEU A 400 -24.04 18.30 32.93
CA LEU A 400 -23.18 19.12 32.10
C LEU A 400 -23.84 20.46 31.78
N THR A 401 -23.05 21.49 31.57
CA THR A 401 -23.51 22.79 31.06
C THR A 401 -23.80 22.72 29.56
N GLY A 402 -24.63 23.62 29.03
CA GLY A 402 -25.04 23.59 27.61
C GLY A 402 -23.86 23.60 26.63
N ASP A 403 -22.81 24.38 26.94
CA ASP A 403 -21.60 24.47 26.13
C ASP A 403 -20.80 23.16 26.13
N GLU A 404 -20.72 22.48 27.27
CA GLU A 404 -20.06 21.17 27.39
C GLU A 404 -20.82 20.08 26.64
N MET A 405 -22.16 20.13 26.65
CA MET A 405 -22.98 19.20 25.88
C MET A 405 -22.82 19.43 24.37
N ALA A 406 -22.74 20.68 23.92
CA ALA A 406 -22.52 21.05 22.52
C ALA A 406 -21.12 20.62 22.04
N GLN A 407 -20.07 20.93 22.80
CA GLN A 407 -18.71 20.43 22.51
C GLN A 407 -18.64 18.91 22.51
N SER A 408 -19.50 18.26 23.30
CA SER A 408 -19.59 16.80 23.39
C SER A 408 -20.35 16.14 22.24
N GLY A 409 -21.02 16.92 21.37
CA GLY A 409 -21.88 16.40 20.31
C GLY A 409 -23.19 15.80 20.83
N LEU A 410 -23.58 16.13 22.07
CA LEU A 410 -24.77 15.60 22.75
C LEU A 410 -26.03 16.45 22.51
N VAL A 411 -25.90 17.51 21.72
CA VAL A 411 -26.96 18.45 21.37
C VAL A 411 -26.93 18.66 19.86
N LEU A 412 -28.05 18.41 19.18
CA LEU A 412 -28.19 18.54 17.74
C LEU A 412 -29.28 19.57 17.40
N PRO A 413 -29.08 20.44 16.38
CA PRO A 413 -30.11 21.38 15.95
C PRO A 413 -31.37 20.61 15.51
N LYS A 414 -32.53 21.02 16.02
CA LYS A 414 -33.81 20.46 15.61
C LYS A 414 -34.26 21.16 14.34
N GLU A 415 -34.55 20.37 13.31
CA GLU A 415 -35.10 20.90 12.07
C GLU A 415 -36.48 21.51 12.35
N ARG A 416 -36.67 22.79 12.02
CA ARG A 416 -37.99 23.43 12.10
C ARG A 416 -38.89 22.78 11.05
N SER A 417 -39.98 22.14 11.47
CA SER A 417 -40.97 21.60 10.56
C SER A 417 -41.57 22.72 9.72
N SER A 418 -41.13 22.87 8.47
CA SER A 418 -41.71 23.79 7.50
C SER A 418 -43.00 23.20 6.90
N ARG A 419 -44.00 22.94 7.74
CA ARG A 419 -45.36 22.62 7.30
C ARG A 419 -46.38 23.30 8.19
N THR A 420 -46.70 24.54 7.83
CA THR A 420 -48.06 25.07 7.97
C THR A 420 -48.92 24.42 6.89
N PHE A 421 -49.98 23.70 7.29
CA PHE A 421 -51.13 23.47 6.42
C PHE A 421 -52.01 24.72 6.39
#